data_AF-A0A7X2PCG6-F1
#
_entry.id   AF-A0A7X2PCG6-F1
#
_cell.length_a   1.000
_cell.length_b   1.000
_cell.length_c   1.000
_cell.angle_alpha   90.00
_cell.angle_beta   90.00
_cell.angle_gamma   90.00
#
_symmetry.space_group_name_H-M   'P 1'
#
loop_
_entity.id
_entity.type
_entity.pdbx_description
1 polymer ?
#
loop_
_entity_poly.entity_id
_entity_poly.type
_entity_poly.pdbx_seq_one_letter_code
_entity_poly.pdbx_strand_id
1 'polypeptide(L)' 'MFCKKQANAFSSEELISYRNSKNISEIEIIGVDGNSCIKESAKGAINSGFSVSILLNCIGVANILRFENTKEDLKK' A
#
# COMPACT_ATOMS: atom_id res chain seq x y z
N MET A 1 10.30 12.27 -3.39
CA MET A 1 9.79 11.91 -2.05
C MET A 1 8.40 12.52 -1.92
N PHE A 2 7.40 11.76 -1.49
CA PHE A 2 6.04 12.25 -1.29
C PHE A 2 5.67 12.10 0.18
N CYS A 3 5.10 13.14 0.78
CA CYS A 3 4.66 13.09 2.16
C CYS A 3 3.19 12.66 2.22
N LYS A 4 2.84 11.86 3.24
CA LYS A 4 1.45 11.48 3.53
C LYS A 4 1.12 11.83 4.98
N LYS A 5 -0.11 12.29 5.21
CA LYS A 5 -0.65 12.59 6.56
C LYS A 5 -1.45 11.42 7.15
N GLN A 6 -1.87 10.48 6.31
CA GLN A 6 -2.66 9.30 6.68
C GLN A 6 -1.87 8.01 6.47
N ALA A 7 -2.40 6.88 6.94
CA ALA A 7 -1.78 5.59 6.74
C ALA A 7 -1.66 5.23 5.23
N ASN A 8 -2.72 5.52 4.46
CA ASN A 8 -2.80 5.33 3.02
C ASN A 8 -1.89 6.32 2.25
N ALA A 9 -0.86 5.83 1.57
CA ALA A 9 0.01 6.65 0.72
C ALA A 9 -0.72 7.26 -0.48
N PHE A 10 -1.78 6.61 -0.98
CA PHE A 10 -2.61 7.08 -2.08
C PHE A 10 -3.63 8.14 -1.65
N SER A 11 -3.57 8.63 -0.41
CA SER A 11 -4.21 9.89 -0.05
C SER A 11 -3.34 11.12 -0.36
N SER A 12 -2.10 10.93 -0.84
CA SER A 12 -1.21 12.03 -1.23
C SER A 12 -1.52 12.48 -2.66
N GLU A 13 -1.99 13.72 -2.80
CA GLU A 13 -2.26 14.33 -4.11
C GLU A 13 -1.00 14.38 -4.98
N GLU A 14 0.16 14.66 -4.37
CA GLU A 14 1.44 14.72 -5.08
C GLU A 14 1.83 13.37 -5.69
N LEU A 15 1.63 12.27 -4.95
CA LEU A 15 1.85 10.91 -5.45
C LEU A 15 0.88 10.58 -6.60
N ILE A 16 -0.38 11.00 -6.49
CA ILE A 16 -1.40 10.81 -7.54
C ILE A 16 -1.04 11.59 -8.80
N SER A 17 -0.66 12.86 -8.69
CA SER A 17 -0.26 13.66 -9.84
C SER A 17 0.97 13.07 -10.53
N TYR A 18 1.96 12.64 -9.74
CA TYR A 18 3.16 12.00 -10.28
C TYR A 18 2.82 10.72 -11.05
N ARG A 19 2.03 9.81 -10.47
CA ARG A 19 1.69 8.53 -11.12
C ARG A 19 0.97 8.73 -12.45
N ASN A 20 0.03 9.69 -12.51
CA ASN A 20 -0.75 10.00 -13.70
C ASN A 20 0.16 10.56 -14.81
N SER A 21 1.15 11.38 -14.44
CA SER A 21 2.11 11.94 -15.40
C SER A 21 3.06 10.89 -16.01
N LYS A 22 3.18 9.71 -15.38
CA LYS A 22 4.10 8.64 -15.75
C LYS A 22 3.42 7.41 -16.35
N ASN A 23 2.09 7.40 -16.46
CA ASN A 23 1.30 6.25 -16.94
C ASN A 23 1.64 4.94 -16.20
N ILE A 24 1.86 5.02 -14.89
CA ILE A 24 2.14 3.83 -14.06
C ILE A 24 0.82 3.07 -13.88
N SER A 25 0.85 1.74 -14.03
CA SER A 25 -0.30 0.84 -13.87
C SER A 25 -0.08 -0.27 -12.83
N GLU A 26 1.16 -0.48 -12.40
CA GLU A 26 1.55 -1.54 -11.46
C GLU A 26 2.34 -0.96 -10.29
N ILE A 27 2.12 -1.48 -9.09
CA ILE A 27 2.77 -1.02 -7.86
C ILE A 27 3.21 -2.19 -7.01
N GLU A 28 4.48 -2.15 -6.61
CA GLU A 28 5.03 -3.01 -5.58
C GLU A 28 5.08 -2.28 -4.23
N ILE A 29 4.63 -2.95 -3.17
CA ILE A 29 4.54 -2.36 -1.82
C ILE A 29 5.44 -3.14 -0.86
N ILE A 30 6.32 -2.39 -0.18
CA ILE A 30 7.23 -2.84 0.88
C ILE A 30 7.24 -1.85 2.06
N GLY A 31 7.77 -2.25 3.22
CA GLY A 31 7.98 -1.36 4.37
C GLY A 31 7.26 -1.79 5.65
N VAL A 32 6.87 -0.81 6.48
CA VAL A 32 6.26 -1.05 7.81
C VAL A 32 5.11 -0.07 8.07
N ASP A 33 4.12 -0.38 8.91
CA ASP A 33 3.77 -1.68 9.48
C ASP A 33 2.74 -2.41 8.59
N GLY A 34 2.85 -3.73 8.47
CA GLY A 34 1.95 -4.60 7.70
C GLY A 34 0.46 -4.42 8.00
N ASN A 35 0.08 -4.17 9.25
CA ASN A 35 -1.31 -4.00 9.68
C ASN A 35 -1.83 -2.55 9.60
N SER A 36 -0.97 -1.60 9.25
CA SER A 36 -1.30 -0.17 9.21
C SER A 36 -0.99 0.42 7.84
N CYS A 37 0.12 1.15 7.69
CA CYS A 37 0.43 1.89 6.47
C CYS A 37 0.51 1.00 5.23
N ILE A 38 1.01 -0.23 5.36
CA ILE A 38 1.09 -1.18 4.24
C ILE A 38 -0.32 -1.60 3.80
N LYS A 39 -1.15 -2.05 4.75
CA LYS A 39 -2.54 -2.41 4.48
C LYS A 39 -3.31 -1.27 3.82
N GLU A 40 -3.30 -0.09 4.43
CA GLU A 40 -4.10 1.04 3.95
C GLU A 40 -3.58 1.59 2.61
N SER A 41 -2.27 1.54 2.37
CA SER A 41 -1.70 1.93 1.08
C SER A 41 -2.02 0.91 -0.01
N ALA A 42 -1.99 -0.39 0.30
CA ALA A 42 -2.38 -1.43 -0.65
C ALA A 42 -3.85 -1.29 -1.07
N LYS A 43 -4.76 -1.10 -0.11
CA LYS A 43 -6.17 -0.80 -0.41
C LYS A 43 -6.33 0.47 -1.23
N GLY A 44 -5.61 1.53 -0.87
CA GLY A 44 -5.59 2.79 -1.62
C GLY A 44 -5.14 2.62 -3.06
N ALA A 45 -4.11 1.81 -3.31
CA ALA A 45 -3.61 1.48 -4.63
C ALA A 45 -4.65 0.69 -5.45
N ILE A 46 -5.20 -0.38 -4.88
CA ILE A 46 -6.24 -1.21 -5.52
C ILE A 46 -7.43 -0.33 -5.93
N ASN A 47 -7.95 0.49 -4.99
CA ASN A 47 -9.06 1.41 -5.26
C ASN A 47 -8.73 2.49 -6.30
N SER A 48 -7.44 2.78 -6.49
CA SER A 48 -6.95 3.73 -7.50
C SER A 48 -6.72 3.09 -8.87
N GLY A 49 -7.08 1.81 -9.05
CA GLY A 49 -7.02 1.07 -10.31
C GLY A 49 -5.68 0.39 -10.60
N PHE A 50 -4.81 0.23 -9.61
CA PHE A 50 -3.51 -0.43 -9.79
C PHE A 50 -3.58 -1.95 -9.71
N SER A 51 -2.73 -2.61 -10.50
CA SER A 51 -2.26 -3.95 -10.16
C SER A 51 -1.24 -3.84 -9.03
N VAL A 52 -1.45 -4.57 -7.93
CA VAL A 52 -0.66 -4.42 -6.70
C VAL A 52 0.01 -5.74 -6.32
N SER A 53 1.32 -5.68 -6.13
CA SER A 53 2.14 -6.77 -5.61
C SER A 53 2.67 -6.39 -4.23
N ILE A 54 2.47 -7.24 -3.22
CA ILE A 54 2.98 -7.02 -1.87
C ILE A 54 4.06 -8.06 -1.59
N LEU A 55 5.31 -7.61 -1.45
CA LEU A 55 6.44 -8.50 -1.19
C LEU A 55 6.51 -8.80 0.30
N LEU A 56 5.85 -9.88 0.74
CA LEU A 56 5.66 -10.22 2.15
C LEU A 56 6.97 -10.37 2.94
N ASN A 57 8.05 -10.82 2.30
CA ASN A 57 9.39 -10.91 2.89
C ASN A 57 10.03 -9.54 3.18
N CYS A 58 9.48 -8.46 2.61
CA CYS A 58 9.93 -7.07 2.79
C CYS A 58 8.96 -6.25 3.64
N ILE A 59 8.02 -6.89 4.33
CA ILE A 59 7.07 -6.24 5.25
C ILE A 59 7.46 -6.49 6.69
N GLY A 60 7.71 -5.42 7.44
CA GLY A 60 7.83 -5.49 8.89
C GLY A 60 6.45 -5.43 9.56
N VAL A 61 6.27 -6.26 10.59
CA VAL A 61 4.99 -6.48 11.25
C VAL A 61 5.17 -6.53 12.77
N ALA A 62 4.48 -5.66 13.50
CA ALA A 62 4.48 -5.65 14.95
C ALA A 62 3.56 -6.73 15.55
N ASN A 63 2.39 -6.97 14.93
CA ASN A 63 1.44 -8.01 15.36
C ASN A 63 1.21 -9.03 14.25
N ILE A 64 1.93 -10.15 14.33
CA ILE A 64 1.92 -11.21 13.32
C ILE A 64 0.54 -11.89 13.23
N LEU A 65 -0.11 -12.17 14.36
CA LEU A 65 -1.42 -12.82 14.39
C LEU A 65 -2.49 -11.97 13.68
N ARG A 66 -2.49 -10.66 13.90
CA ARG A 66 -3.37 -9.74 13.18
C ARG A 66 -3.03 -9.68 11.68
N PHE A 67 -1.75 -9.82 11.33
CA PHE A 67 -1.31 -9.72 9.94
C PHE A 67 -1.78 -10.90 9.08
N GLU A 68 -1.96 -12.08 9.65
CA GLU A 68 -2.63 -13.19 8.96
C GLU A 68 -4.01 -12.78 8.44
N ASN A 69 -4.83 -12.14 9.28
CA ASN A 69 -6.14 -11.62 8.86
C ASN A 69 -6.02 -10.47 7.84
N THR A 70 -5.00 -9.62 8.00
CA THR A 70 -4.72 -8.53 7.05
C THR A 70 -4.39 -9.07 5.65
N LYS A 71 -3.63 -10.17 5.54
CA LYS A 71 -3.34 -10.80 4.24
C LYS A 71 -4.61 -11.32 3.57
N GLU A 72 -5.52 -11.93 4.32
CA GLU A 72 -6.80 -12.40 3.78
C GLU A 72 -7.72 -11.24 3.35
N ASP A 73 -7.69 -10.12 4.08
CA ASP A 73 -8.42 -8.89 3.72
C ASP A 73 -7.89 -8.24 2.43
N LEU A 74 -6.58 -8.35 2.16
CA LEU A 74 -5.94 -7.79 0.96
C LEU A 74 -6.04 -8.67 -0.30
N LYS A 75 -6.51 -9.92 -0.16
CA LYS A 75 -6.78 -10.82 -1.30
C LYS A 75 -8.19 -10.63 -1.88
N LYS A 76 -9.06 -9.88 -1.20
CA LYS A 76 -10.44 -9.59 -1.60
C LYS A 76 -10.51 -8.34 -2.45
#